data_AF-A0ABD0LNP9-F1
#
_entry.id   AF-A0ABD0LNP9-F1
#
_cell.length_a   1.000
_cell.length_b   1.000
_cell.length_c   1.000
_cell.angle_alpha   90.00
_cell.angle_beta   90.00
_cell.angle_gamma   90.00
#
_symmetry.space_group_name_H-M   'P 1'
#
loop_
_entity.id
_entity.type
_entity.pdbx_description
1 polymer ?
#
loop_
_entity_poly.entity_id
_entity_poly.type
_entity_poly.pdbx_seq_one_letter_code
_entity_poly.pdbx_strand_id
1 'polypeptide(L)'
;MTSPLPFPAITVCNLNPLDLSKLSVERGKALDLAMSDAVYSLMAQSKPSNDTGTDGVDPDLMSAALTIADMSVADLMFASDIDTSEFFTSCQFGSKLMDCSKLFTPFQLMFDSVLPPATRRTSLKLTVYVNHAGYSSQVNELGAKFHVHAPGDTPDMMTSRHVAPTGFSTSVALRMFEHEYLPPPHQAFGDSSCTDTDSAEFRRLMDGDPPLYEGSQGGQYSLDACLAHRGFVQVAD
;
A
#
# COMPACT_ATOMS: atom_id res chain seq x y z
N MET A 1 -29.57 22.52 6.89
CA MET A 1 -29.09 22.24 5.53
C MET A 1 -27.98 21.22 5.67
N THR A 2 -28.13 20.01 5.12
CA THR A 2 -27.06 19.02 5.14
C THR A 2 -26.03 19.42 4.09
N SER A 3 -24.81 19.75 4.52
CA SER A 3 -23.69 19.96 3.60
C SER A 3 -23.54 18.70 2.71
N PRO A 4 -23.22 18.85 1.41
CA PRO A 4 -22.90 17.70 0.58
C PRO A 4 -21.74 16.94 1.20
N LEU A 5 -21.90 15.63 1.44
CA LEU A 5 -20.81 14.81 1.96
C LEU A 5 -19.73 14.68 0.87
N PRO A 6 -18.44 14.90 1.20
CA PRO A 6 -17.37 14.69 0.25
C PRO A 6 -17.33 13.22 -0.17
N PHE A 7 -16.93 12.96 -1.42
CA PHE A 7 -16.63 11.60 -1.83
C PHE A 7 -15.32 11.17 -1.14
N PRO A 8 -15.23 9.96 -0.58
CA PRO A 8 -14.04 9.53 0.14
C PRO A 8 -12.87 9.32 -0.83
N ALA A 9 -11.66 9.43 -0.31
CA ALA A 9 -10.46 9.06 -1.02
C ALA A 9 -10.32 7.53 -1.05
N ILE A 10 -9.73 7.01 -2.14
CA ILE A 10 -9.60 5.57 -2.36
C ILE A 10 -8.19 5.28 -2.83
N THR A 11 -7.47 4.48 -2.06
CA THR A 11 -6.17 3.95 -2.48
C THR A 11 -6.33 2.53 -2.99
N VAL A 12 -5.68 2.21 -4.10
CA VAL A 12 -5.67 0.88 -4.71
C VAL A 12 -4.22 0.42 -4.84
N CYS A 13 -3.95 -0.85 -4.59
CA CYS A 13 -2.68 -1.46 -4.93
C CYS A 13 -2.90 -2.80 -5.63
N ASN A 14 -1.92 -3.18 -6.44
CA ASN A 14 -1.85 -4.52 -7.00
C ASN A 14 -1.40 -5.49 -5.90
N LEU A 15 -2.09 -6.63 -5.78
CA LEU A 15 -1.73 -7.68 -4.82
C LEU A 15 -0.42 -8.39 -5.16
N ASN A 16 -0.03 -8.39 -6.44
CA ASN A 16 1.26 -8.91 -6.90
C ASN A 16 1.99 -7.80 -7.66
N PRO A 17 2.65 -6.87 -6.94
CA PRO A 17 3.21 -5.66 -7.54
C PRO A 17 4.42 -5.93 -8.44
N LEU A 18 5.01 -7.13 -8.38
CA LEU A 18 6.25 -7.43 -9.07
C LEU A 18 6.00 -7.97 -10.47
N ASP A 19 6.10 -7.07 -11.44
CA ASP A 19 6.05 -7.39 -12.86
C ASP A 19 7.44 -7.73 -13.39
N LEU A 20 7.76 -9.02 -13.38
CA LEU A 20 9.01 -9.57 -13.87
C LEU A 20 9.20 -9.35 -15.37
N SER A 21 8.13 -9.08 -16.13
CA SER A 21 8.22 -8.78 -17.56
C SER A 21 8.90 -7.44 -17.85
N LYS A 22 9.00 -6.56 -16.84
CA LYS A 22 9.74 -5.28 -16.91
C LYS A 22 11.25 -5.48 -16.80
N LEU A 23 11.70 -6.65 -16.36
CA LEU A 23 13.11 -6.99 -16.22
C LEU A 23 13.59 -7.82 -17.42
N SER A 24 14.91 -7.90 -17.59
CA SER A 24 15.48 -8.91 -18.48
C SER A 24 15.12 -10.31 -17.99
N VAL A 25 15.02 -11.28 -18.90
CA VAL A 25 14.62 -12.66 -18.57
C VAL A 25 15.48 -13.26 -17.44
N GLU A 26 16.79 -12.99 -17.45
CA GLU A 26 17.72 -13.47 -16.42
C GLU A 26 17.45 -12.80 -15.07
N ARG A 27 17.27 -11.47 -15.03
CA ARG A 27 16.99 -10.72 -13.81
C ARG A 27 15.62 -11.07 -13.23
N GLY A 28 14.59 -11.20 -14.07
CA GLY A 28 13.25 -11.59 -13.66
C GLY A 28 13.23 -12.99 -13.02
N LYS A 29 13.90 -13.96 -13.64
CA LYS A 29 14.05 -15.31 -13.07
C LYS A 29 14.83 -15.32 -11.76
N ALA A 30 15.93 -14.57 -11.69
CA ALA A 30 16.72 -14.47 -10.46
C ALA A 30 15.91 -13.85 -9.32
N LEU A 31 15.15 -12.78 -9.60
CA LEU A 31 14.28 -12.13 -8.62
C LEU A 31 13.12 -13.05 -8.18
N ASP A 32 12.47 -13.76 -9.12
CA ASP A 32 11.42 -14.72 -8.78
C ASP A 32 11.95 -15.83 -7.87
N LEU A 33 13.15 -16.35 -8.17
CA LEU A 33 13.81 -17.33 -7.31
C LEU A 33 14.23 -16.73 -5.96
N ALA A 34 14.67 -15.47 -5.94
CA ALA A 34 15.05 -14.73 -4.73
C ALA A 34 13.93 -14.68 -3.69
N MET A 35 12.71 -14.49 -4.19
CA MET A 35 11.52 -14.36 -3.39
C MET A 35 11.03 -15.70 -2.83
N SER A 36 11.56 -16.81 -3.34
CA SER A 36 11.31 -18.10 -2.72
C SER A 36 12.01 -18.17 -1.36
N ASP A 37 11.34 -18.78 -0.37
CA ASP A 37 11.85 -18.98 0.99
C ASP A 37 13.25 -19.62 1.04
N ALA A 38 13.63 -20.36 -0.02
CA ALA A 38 14.93 -21.00 -0.16
C ALA A 38 16.09 -19.98 -0.24
N VAL A 39 15.93 -18.89 -1.00
CA VAL A 39 16.99 -17.87 -1.15
C VAL A 39 17.10 -17.00 0.10
N TYR A 40 15.97 -16.63 0.71
CA TYR A 40 15.98 -15.90 1.99
C TYR A 40 16.68 -16.71 3.09
N SER A 41 16.42 -18.01 3.13
CA SER A 41 17.09 -18.94 4.05
C SER A 41 18.59 -19.07 3.78
N LEU A 42 19.03 -19.04 2.52
CA LEU A 42 20.45 -19.06 2.13
C LEU A 42 21.18 -17.76 2.50
N MET A 43 20.55 -16.60 2.28
CA MET A 43 21.09 -15.30 2.69
C MET A 43 21.12 -15.14 4.21
N ALA A 44 20.14 -15.66 4.94
CA ALA A 44 20.14 -15.68 6.40
C ALA A 44 21.23 -16.61 6.97
N GLN A 45 21.58 -17.68 6.24
CA GLN A 45 22.64 -18.62 6.59
C GLN A 45 24.05 -18.12 6.23
N SER A 46 24.21 -16.98 5.54
CA SER A 46 25.53 -16.41 5.23
C SER A 46 26.23 -15.77 6.42
N LYS A 47 25.84 -16.09 7.67
CA LYS A 47 26.78 -15.99 8.79
C LYS A 47 27.87 -17.04 8.55
N PRO A 48 29.16 -16.67 8.58
CA PRO A 48 30.23 -17.62 8.37
C PRO A 48 30.28 -18.58 9.57
N SER A 49 29.52 -19.67 9.53
CA SER A 49 29.84 -20.86 10.28
C SER A 49 31.12 -21.41 9.66
N ASN A 50 32.17 -21.56 10.47
CA ASN A 50 33.46 -22.17 10.10
C ASN A 50 33.38 -23.65 9.68
N ASP A 51 32.19 -24.12 9.27
CA ASP A 51 31.98 -25.49 8.84
C ASP A 51 32.21 -25.58 7.33
N THR A 52 33.32 -26.19 6.96
CA THR A 52 33.87 -26.31 5.60
C THR A 52 33.10 -27.27 4.69
N GLY A 53 31.78 -27.35 4.82
CA GLY A 53 30.91 -28.19 4.01
C GLY A 53 30.19 -27.40 2.93
N THR A 54 30.88 -27.03 1.85
CA THR A 54 30.28 -26.38 0.66
C THR A 54 29.65 -27.36 -0.33
N ASP A 55 29.46 -28.62 0.05
CA ASP A 55 28.85 -29.63 -0.81
C ASP A 55 27.32 -29.59 -0.66
N GLY A 56 26.65 -28.74 -1.44
CA GLY A 56 25.19 -28.81 -1.57
C GLY A 56 24.46 -27.53 -1.96
N VAL A 57 25.14 -26.41 -2.16
CA VAL A 57 24.44 -25.19 -2.63
C VAL A 57 24.12 -25.36 -4.11
N ASP A 58 22.83 -25.25 -4.45
CA ASP A 58 22.36 -25.29 -5.84
C ASP A 58 23.07 -24.19 -6.65
N PRO A 59 23.77 -24.51 -7.74
CA PRO A 59 24.45 -23.53 -8.57
C PRO A 59 23.48 -22.46 -9.12
N ASP A 60 22.21 -22.79 -9.34
CA ASP A 60 21.20 -21.85 -9.81
C ASP A 60 20.83 -20.83 -8.72
N LEU A 61 20.80 -21.26 -7.45
CA LEU A 61 20.58 -20.36 -6.30
C LEU A 61 21.76 -19.39 -6.11
N MET A 62 23.00 -19.89 -6.25
CA MET A 62 24.19 -19.04 -6.16
C MET A 62 24.26 -18.03 -7.31
N SER A 63 23.95 -18.47 -8.54
CA SER A 63 23.87 -17.57 -9.70
C SER A 63 22.79 -16.51 -9.51
N ALA A 64 21.60 -16.88 -9.03
CA ALA A 64 20.53 -15.93 -8.74
C ALA A 64 20.96 -14.92 -7.67
N ALA A 65 21.58 -15.37 -6.58
CA ALA A 65 22.10 -14.49 -5.51
C ALA A 65 23.06 -13.42 -6.05
N LEU A 66 23.98 -13.80 -6.94
CA LEU A 66 24.90 -12.86 -7.59
C LEU A 66 24.17 -11.89 -8.53
N THR A 67 23.20 -12.36 -9.31
CA THR A 67 22.39 -11.49 -10.17
C THR A 67 21.57 -10.48 -9.35
N ILE A 68 21.00 -10.88 -8.21
CA ILE A 68 20.26 -9.99 -7.32
C ILE A 68 21.19 -8.97 -6.67
N ALA A 69 22.40 -9.38 -6.27
CA ALA A 69 23.39 -8.46 -5.70
C ALA A 69 23.83 -7.35 -6.68
N ASP A 70 23.70 -7.60 -7.98
CA ASP A 70 23.97 -6.62 -9.05
C ASP A 70 22.71 -5.77 -9.41
N MET A 71 21.52 -6.12 -8.90
CA MET A 71 20.32 -5.31 -9.12
C MET A 71 20.38 -4.03 -8.30
N SER A 72 20.10 -2.91 -8.96
CA SER A 72 19.96 -1.64 -8.26
C SER A 72 18.60 -1.54 -7.58
N VAL A 73 18.49 -0.70 -6.54
CA VAL A 73 17.19 -0.36 -5.94
C VAL A 73 16.24 0.23 -6.99
N ALA A 74 16.77 0.92 -8.01
CA ALA A 74 15.99 1.44 -9.13
C ALA A 74 15.37 0.32 -9.99
N ASP A 75 16.09 -0.79 -10.22
CA ASP A 75 15.55 -1.95 -10.94
C ASP A 75 14.39 -2.60 -10.17
N LEU A 76 14.53 -2.73 -8.85
CA LEU A 76 13.47 -3.26 -7.98
C LEU A 76 12.26 -2.33 -7.95
N MET A 77 12.49 -1.02 -7.79
CA MET A 77 11.43 -0.02 -7.85
C MET A 77 10.72 -0.04 -9.21
N PHE A 78 11.46 -0.15 -10.31
CA PHE A 78 10.89 -0.22 -11.67
C PHE A 78 10.07 -1.50 -11.90
N ALA A 79 10.52 -2.65 -11.41
CA ALA A 79 9.77 -3.90 -11.47
C ALA A 79 8.49 -3.87 -10.62
N SER A 80 8.50 -3.09 -9.52
CA SER A 80 7.33 -2.86 -8.67
C SER A 80 6.44 -1.70 -9.11
N ASP A 81 6.89 -0.88 -10.07
CA ASP A 81 6.20 0.32 -10.49
C ASP A 81 4.93 -0.07 -11.26
N ILE A 82 3.82 0.58 -10.94
CA ILE A 82 2.54 0.31 -11.57
C ILE A 82 2.21 1.49 -12.46
N ASP A 83 2.26 1.27 -13.77
CA ASP A 83 1.75 2.27 -14.71
C ASP A 83 0.22 2.32 -14.57
N THR A 84 -0.29 3.46 -14.11
CA THR A 84 -1.73 3.71 -13.95
C THR A 84 -2.53 3.38 -15.21
N SER A 85 -1.95 3.60 -16.40
CA SER A 85 -2.59 3.34 -17.68
C SER A 85 -2.62 1.86 -18.07
N GLU A 86 -1.65 1.06 -17.57
CA GLU A 86 -1.65 -0.40 -17.73
C GLU A 86 -2.59 -1.06 -16.72
N PHE A 87 -2.60 -0.56 -15.48
CA PHE A 87 -3.37 -1.15 -14.39
C PHE A 87 -4.85 -0.79 -14.45
N PHE A 88 -5.22 0.44 -14.81
CA PHE A 88 -6.62 0.82 -14.98
C PHE A 88 -7.01 0.93 -16.45
N THR A 89 -7.90 0.05 -16.88
CA THR A 89 -8.47 0.11 -18.24
C THR A 89 -9.61 1.10 -18.36
N SER A 90 -10.33 1.37 -17.27
CA SER A 90 -11.35 2.42 -17.23
C SER A 90 -11.66 2.90 -15.81
N CYS A 91 -11.92 4.20 -15.70
CA CYS A 91 -12.41 4.84 -14.48
C CYS A 91 -13.69 5.59 -14.81
N GLN A 92 -14.77 5.29 -14.11
CA GLN A 92 -16.08 5.92 -14.32
C GLN A 92 -16.61 6.46 -13.00
N PHE A 93 -17.08 7.70 -13.00
CA PHE A 93 -17.76 8.30 -11.86
C PHE A 93 -19.16 8.74 -12.24
N GLY A 94 -20.16 8.10 -11.62
CA GLY A 94 -21.53 8.18 -12.07
C GLY A 94 -21.65 7.70 -13.53
N SER A 95 -22.08 8.58 -14.43
CA SER A 95 -22.16 8.30 -15.87
C SER A 95 -20.95 8.78 -16.67
N LYS A 96 -20.00 9.49 -16.05
CA LYS A 96 -18.86 10.12 -16.75
C LYS A 96 -17.65 9.20 -16.75
N LEU A 97 -17.10 8.92 -17.93
CA LEU A 97 -15.78 8.30 -18.07
C LEU A 97 -14.70 9.33 -17.72
N MET A 98 -13.73 8.92 -16.94
CA MET A 98 -12.64 9.76 -16.44
C MET A 98 -11.29 9.15 -16.84
N ASP A 99 -10.29 10.01 -16.92
CA ASP A 99 -8.92 9.64 -17.24
C ASP A 99 -8.21 9.16 -15.97
N CYS A 100 -7.99 7.84 -15.84
CA CYS A 100 -7.40 7.23 -14.65
C CYS A 100 -6.04 7.82 -14.26
N SER A 101 -5.23 8.20 -15.26
CA SER A 101 -3.90 8.79 -15.04
C SER A 101 -3.95 10.14 -14.31
N LYS A 102 -5.09 10.84 -14.37
CA LYS A 102 -5.32 12.10 -13.67
C LYS A 102 -5.95 11.91 -12.30
N LEU A 103 -6.49 10.74 -12.05
CA LEU A 103 -7.20 10.40 -10.82
C LEU A 103 -6.29 9.73 -9.79
N PHE A 104 -5.31 8.97 -10.27
CA PHE A 104 -4.41 8.16 -9.45
C PHE A 104 -2.97 8.52 -9.76
N THR A 105 -2.17 8.76 -8.73
CA THR A 105 -0.72 8.94 -8.83
C THR A 105 -0.01 7.57 -8.82
N PRO A 106 1.16 7.41 -9.47
CA PRO A 106 1.77 6.09 -9.67
C PRO A 106 2.38 5.46 -8.40
N PHE A 107 2.97 6.27 -7.50
CA PHE A 107 3.69 5.75 -6.32
C PHE A 107 2.77 5.20 -5.22
N GLN A 108 1.52 5.64 -5.21
CA GLN A 108 0.39 5.07 -4.48
C GLN A 108 -0.79 5.40 -5.38
N LEU A 109 -1.49 4.41 -5.96
CA LEU A 109 -2.67 4.68 -6.78
C LEU A 109 -3.78 5.20 -5.87
N MET A 110 -3.62 6.45 -5.49
CA MET A 110 -4.35 7.16 -4.48
C MET A 110 -5.23 8.16 -5.18
N PHE A 111 -6.52 8.00 -4.92
CA PHE A 111 -7.55 8.88 -5.38
C PHE A 111 -7.75 9.99 -4.33
N ASP A 112 -7.03 11.09 -4.45
CA ASP A 112 -7.18 12.25 -3.54
C ASP A 112 -7.79 13.48 -4.23
N SER A 113 -8.27 13.30 -5.47
CA SER A 113 -8.90 14.41 -6.19
C SER A 113 -10.30 14.70 -5.65
N VAL A 114 -10.60 15.99 -5.46
CA VAL A 114 -11.91 16.48 -5.03
C VAL A 114 -12.94 16.16 -6.12
N LEU A 115 -13.57 14.98 -6.03
CA LEU A 115 -14.72 14.69 -6.86
C LEU A 115 -15.88 15.60 -6.47
N PRO A 116 -16.80 15.85 -7.42
CA PRO A 116 -18.08 16.44 -7.08
C PRO A 116 -18.70 15.68 -5.90
N PRO A 117 -19.38 16.38 -4.97
CA PRO A 117 -19.95 15.74 -3.79
C PRO A 117 -20.78 14.52 -4.14
N ALA A 118 -20.66 13.49 -3.32
CA ALA A 118 -21.38 12.25 -3.53
C ALA A 118 -22.89 12.51 -3.40
N THR A 119 -23.65 12.18 -4.44
CA THR A 119 -25.11 12.04 -4.32
C THR A 119 -25.45 10.57 -4.09
N ARG A 120 -26.69 10.24 -3.71
CA ARG A 120 -27.14 8.83 -3.60
C ARG A 120 -26.96 7.98 -4.87
N ARG A 121 -26.63 8.60 -6.01
CA ARG A 121 -26.48 7.96 -7.32
C ARG A 121 -25.06 8.03 -7.89
N THR A 122 -24.11 8.63 -7.18
CA THR A 122 -22.72 8.67 -7.65
C THR A 122 -21.97 7.46 -7.12
N SER A 123 -21.41 6.67 -8.04
CA SER A 123 -20.54 5.54 -7.75
C SER A 123 -19.22 5.73 -8.51
N LEU A 124 -18.12 5.33 -7.89
CA LEU A 124 -16.87 5.09 -8.61
C LEU A 124 -16.86 3.65 -9.10
N LYS A 125 -16.60 3.45 -10.38
CA LYS A 125 -16.39 2.16 -11.00
C LYS A 125 -15.00 2.14 -11.61
N LEU A 126 -14.18 1.21 -11.16
CA LEU A 126 -12.83 0.98 -11.66
C LEU A 126 -12.81 -0.38 -12.36
N THR A 127 -12.20 -0.44 -13.54
CA THR A 127 -11.89 -1.70 -14.20
C THR A 127 -10.38 -1.86 -14.22
N VAL A 128 -9.90 -2.87 -13.49
CA VAL A 128 -8.48 -3.14 -13.32
C VAL A 128 -8.05 -4.26 -14.25
N TYR A 129 -6.87 -4.11 -14.85
CA TYR A 129 -6.19 -5.15 -15.61
C TYR A 129 -4.96 -5.62 -14.83
N VAL A 130 -4.83 -6.94 -14.75
CA VAL A 130 -3.77 -7.63 -13.99
C VAL A 130 -3.10 -8.58 -14.97
N ASN A 131 -1.85 -8.30 -15.35
CA ASN A 131 -1.10 -9.14 -16.29
C ASN A 131 -0.47 -10.33 -15.56
N HIS A 132 -1.28 -11.35 -15.26
CA HIS A 132 -0.84 -12.51 -14.49
C HIS A 132 0.42 -13.20 -15.06
N ALA A 133 0.60 -13.22 -16.38
CA ALA A 133 1.73 -13.92 -17.01
C ALA A 133 3.09 -13.25 -16.75
N GLY A 134 3.11 -11.95 -16.43
CA GLY A 134 4.33 -11.20 -16.14
C GLY A 134 4.72 -11.20 -14.68
N TYR A 135 3.84 -11.67 -13.78
CA TYR A 135 4.01 -11.48 -12.35
C TYR A 135 4.80 -12.60 -11.68
N SER A 136 5.36 -12.30 -10.50
CA SER A 136 6.09 -13.29 -9.70
C SER A 136 5.20 -14.48 -9.32
N SER A 137 5.76 -15.68 -9.48
CA SER A 137 5.11 -16.94 -9.12
C SER A 137 5.08 -17.18 -7.61
N GLN A 138 5.90 -16.45 -6.85
CA GLN A 138 6.00 -16.58 -5.40
C GLN A 138 4.86 -15.86 -4.66
N VAL A 139 4.19 -14.92 -5.33
CA VAL A 139 3.03 -14.21 -4.77
C VAL A 139 1.74 -14.82 -5.32
N ASN A 140 1.07 -15.60 -4.49
CA ASN A 140 -0.16 -16.34 -4.85
C ASN A 140 -1.42 -15.47 -4.95
N GLU A 141 -1.33 -14.18 -4.61
CA GLU A 141 -2.46 -13.27 -4.57
C GLU A 141 -2.56 -12.48 -5.87
N LEU A 142 -3.69 -12.55 -6.56
CA LEU A 142 -3.96 -11.80 -7.78
C LEU A 142 -5.20 -10.92 -7.60
N GLY A 143 -5.10 -9.69 -8.08
CA GLY A 143 -6.20 -8.74 -8.05
C GLY A 143 -5.74 -7.39 -7.51
N ALA A 144 -6.68 -6.64 -6.98
CA ALA A 144 -6.44 -5.34 -6.40
C ALA A 144 -6.89 -5.32 -4.95
N LYS A 145 -6.05 -4.80 -4.06
CA LYS A 145 -6.45 -4.42 -2.71
C LYS A 145 -6.79 -2.94 -2.73
N PHE A 146 -7.81 -2.54 -1.99
CA PHE A 146 -8.21 -1.14 -1.91
C PHE A 146 -8.49 -0.72 -0.48
N HIS A 147 -8.33 0.56 -0.20
CA HIS A 147 -8.59 1.16 1.09
C HIS A 147 -9.35 2.47 0.89
N VAL A 148 -10.36 2.69 1.72
CA VAL A 148 -11.19 3.90 1.69
C VAL A 148 -10.84 4.72 2.92
N HIS A 149 -10.48 5.98 2.71
CA HIS A 149 -10.04 6.88 3.78
C HIS A 149 -10.55 8.30 3.54
N ALA A 150 -10.37 9.21 4.50
CA ALA A 150 -10.73 10.60 4.29
C ALA A 150 -9.76 11.26 3.29
N PRO A 151 -10.22 12.26 2.52
CA PRO A 151 -9.33 13.05 1.66
C PRO A 151 -8.21 13.70 2.48
N GLY A 152 -6.97 13.61 2.00
CA GLY A 152 -5.77 14.07 2.69
C GLY A 152 -5.22 13.16 3.80
N ASP A 153 -5.90 12.05 4.13
CA ASP A 153 -5.35 11.05 5.06
C ASP A 153 -4.35 10.13 4.36
N THR A 154 -3.29 9.75 5.07
CA THR A 154 -2.36 8.70 4.60
C THR A 154 -3.04 7.33 4.71
N PRO A 155 -3.11 6.54 3.63
CA PRO A 155 -3.82 5.27 3.63
C PRO A 155 -2.99 4.19 4.33
N ASP A 156 -3.61 3.42 5.23
CA ASP A 156 -2.98 2.22 5.78
C ASP A 156 -3.38 0.98 4.96
N MET A 157 -2.55 0.69 3.96
CA MET A 157 -2.74 -0.47 3.10
C MET A 157 -2.41 -1.79 3.79
N MET A 158 -1.70 -1.80 4.93
CA MET A 158 -1.38 -3.03 5.65
C MET A 158 -2.60 -3.56 6.39
N THR A 159 -3.34 -2.68 7.05
CA THR A 159 -4.55 -3.05 7.82
C THR A 159 -5.80 -3.17 6.96
N SER A 160 -5.81 -2.60 5.75
CA SER A 160 -6.95 -2.78 4.84
C SER A 160 -7.22 -4.26 4.57
N ARG A 161 -8.50 -4.64 4.57
CA ARG A 161 -8.95 -6.02 4.32
C ARG A 161 -9.77 -6.17 3.04
N HIS A 162 -9.90 -5.09 2.25
CA HIS A 162 -10.78 -5.10 1.09
C HIS A 162 -10.00 -5.49 -0.16
N VAL A 163 -10.38 -6.64 -0.72
CA VAL A 163 -9.74 -7.24 -1.89
C VAL A 163 -10.77 -7.42 -3.00
N ALA A 164 -10.37 -7.08 -4.22
CA ALA A 164 -11.06 -7.35 -5.45
C ALA A 164 -10.27 -8.40 -6.25
N PRO A 165 -10.67 -9.68 -6.21
CA PRO A 165 -9.98 -10.74 -6.95
C PRO A 165 -10.18 -10.58 -8.46
N THR A 166 -9.22 -11.10 -9.24
CA THR A 166 -9.32 -11.12 -10.71
C THR A 166 -10.48 -11.99 -11.19
N GLY A 167 -11.10 -11.60 -12.31
CA GLY A 167 -12.21 -12.37 -12.93
C GLY A 167 -13.60 -12.14 -12.32
N PHE A 168 -13.70 -11.34 -11.25
CA PHE A 168 -14.98 -11.01 -10.60
C PHE A 168 -15.22 -9.50 -10.55
N SER A 169 -16.47 -9.12 -10.30
CA SER A 169 -16.83 -7.74 -9.95
C SER A 169 -17.05 -7.64 -8.45
N THR A 170 -16.25 -6.81 -7.78
CA THR A 170 -16.42 -6.50 -6.36
C THR A 170 -17.15 -5.16 -6.23
N SER A 171 -18.25 -5.15 -5.48
CA SER A 171 -19.04 -3.95 -5.20
C SER A 171 -19.02 -3.66 -3.71
N VAL A 172 -18.71 -2.42 -3.33
CA VAL A 172 -18.70 -1.98 -1.93
C VAL A 172 -19.68 -0.83 -1.75
N ALA A 173 -20.56 -0.99 -0.77
CA ALA A 173 -21.44 0.08 -0.31
C ALA A 173 -20.79 0.73 0.92
N LEU A 174 -20.58 2.04 0.85
CA LEU A 174 -19.94 2.80 1.91
C LEU A 174 -20.99 3.56 2.72
N ARG A 175 -20.76 3.64 4.03
CA ARG A 175 -21.52 4.48 4.94
C ARG A 175 -20.53 5.27 5.78
N MET A 176 -20.67 6.59 5.76
CA MET A 176 -19.82 7.47 6.53
C MET A 176 -20.42 7.71 7.91
N PHE A 177 -19.55 7.68 8.92
CA PHE A 177 -19.86 8.05 10.29
C PHE A 177 -18.83 9.10 10.71
N GLU A 178 -19.31 10.23 11.21
CA GLU A 178 -18.47 11.26 11.81
C GLU A 178 -18.62 11.14 13.32
N HIS A 179 -17.49 11.12 14.02
CA HIS A 179 -17.44 11.05 15.47
C HIS A 179 -16.69 12.27 15.98
N GLU A 180 -17.32 13.02 16.87
CA GLU A 180 -16.69 14.12 17.59
C GLU A 180 -16.50 13.69 19.04
N TYR A 181 -15.26 13.81 19.52
CA TYR A 181 -14.90 13.51 20.90
C TYR A 181 -14.48 14.78 21.61
N LEU A 182 -14.83 14.89 22.89
CA LEU A 182 -14.35 15.98 23.72
C LEU A 182 -12.90 15.71 24.16
N PRO A 183 -12.05 16.75 24.26
CA PRO A 183 -10.70 16.61 24.78
C PRO A 183 -10.69 16.21 26.26
N PRO A 184 -9.51 15.92 26.86
CA PRO A 184 -9.40 15.64 28.28
C PRO A 184 -10.08 16.76 29.10
N PRO A 185 -10.81 16.43 30.18
CA PRO A 185 -10.81 15.16 30.91
C PRO A 185 -11.87 14.14 30.43
N HIS A 186 -12.53 14.37 29.30
CA HIS A 186 -13.58 13.48 28.82
C HIS A 186 -13.00 12.20 28.22
N GLN A 187 -13.56 11.04 28.60
CA GLN A 187 -13.16 9.74 28.07
C GLN A 187 -13.81 9.50 26.70
N ALA A 188 -13.04 8.98 25.76
CA ALA A 188 -13.49 8.63 24.41
C ALA A 188 -13.59 7.11 24.22
N PHE A 189 -12.62 6.35 24.77
CA PHE A 189 -12.58 4.89 24.65
C PHE A 189 -12.13 4.25 25.97
N GLY A 190 -13.07 3.68 26.73
CA GLY A 190 -12.79 3.14 28.06
C GLY A 190 -12.16 4.21 28.96
N ASP A 191 -10.97 3.95 29.47
CA ASP A 191 -10.24 4.89 30.34
C ASP A 191 -9.34 5.90 29.59
N SER A 192 -9.37 5.89 28.25
CA SER A 192 -8.53 6.78 27.42
C SER A 192 -9.29 8.02 26.93
N SER A 193 -8.59 9.16 26.88
CA SER A 193 -9.08 10.41 26.30
C SER A 193 -8.47 10.64 24.91
N CYS A 194 -9.20 11.35 24.05
CA CYS A 194 -8.66 11.78 22.76
C CYS A 194 -7.59 12.87 22.95
N THR A 195 -6.53 12.83 22.15
CA THR A 195 -5.56 13.92 22.05
C THR A 195 -5.93 14.76 20.83
N ASP A 196 -6.02 16.08 21.02
CA ASP A 196 -6.19 17.02 19.92
C ASP A 196 -4.85 17.19 19.17
N THR A 197 -4.73 16.54 18.02
CA THR A 197 -3.52 16.55 17.17
C THR A 197 -3.32 17.89 16.45
N ASP A 198 -4.35 18.75 16.40
CA ASP A 198 -4.25 20.10 15.87
C ASP A 198 -3.83 21.13 16.92
N SER A 199 -3.79 20.74 18.19
CA SER A 199 -3.36 21.62 19.27
C SER A 199 -1.89 22.05 19.10
N ALA A 200 -1.61 23.31 19.46
CA ALA A 200 -0.25 23.84 19.41
C ALA A 200 0.72 23.08 20.32
N GLU A 201 0.21 22.46 21.38
CA GLU A 201 1.01 21.63 22.30
C GLU A 201 1.43 20.31 21.65
N PHE A 202 0.51 19.63 20.97
CA PHE A 202 0.83 18.41 20.23
C PHE A 202 1.85 18.67 19.12
N ARG A 203 1.64 19.72 18.31
CA ARG A 203 2.56 20.08 17.21
C ARG A 203 3.98 20.39 17.73
N ARG A 204 4.11 21.12 18.83
CA ARG A 204 5.41 21.39 19.47
C ARG A 204 6.11 20.13 19.97
N LEU A 205 5.36 19.13 20.42
CA LEU A 205 5.91 17.83 20.85
C LEU A 205 6.50 17.05 19.67
N MET A 206 5.95 17.26 18.46
CA MET A 206 6.37 16.56 17.23
C MET A 206 7.49 17.30 16.46
N ASP A 207 7.63 18.63 16.64
CA ASP A 207 8.68 19.45 15.99
C ASP A 207 10.13 19.03 16.33
N GLY A 208 10.34 18.14 17.32
CA GLY A 208 11.66 17.63 17.71
C GLY A 208 12.11 16.36 16.98
N ASP A 209 11.18 15.57 16.42
CA ASP A 209 11.43 14.34 15.68
C ASP A 209 10.24 14.11 14.72
N PRO A 210 10.29 14.64 13.48
CA PRO A 210 9.18 14.48 12.55
C PRO A 210 8.90 12.98 12.33
N PRO A 211 7.63 12.56 12.24
CA PRO A 211 7.28 11.21 11.85
C PRO A 211 8.02 10.81 10.58
N LEU A 212 8.52 9.57 10.53
CA LEU A 212 9.08 8.98 9.32
C LEU A 212 8.10 9.05 8.12
N TYR A 213 6.81 9.23 8.39
CA TYR A 213 5.73 9.38 7.41
C TYR A 213 5.42 10.83 6.97
N GLU A 214 5.97 11.86 7.63
CA GLU A 214 5.78 13.26 7.17
C GLU A 214 6.62 13.58 5.91
N GLY A 215 7.62 12.76 5.58
CA GLY A 215 8.62 13.05 4.56
C GLY A 215 8.15 13.13 3.11
N SER A 216 6.87 12.88 2.78
CA SER A 216 6.43 13.01 1.38
C SER A 216 5.02 13.55 1.11
N GLN A 217 4.05 13.50 2.03
CA GLN A 217 2.65 13.79 1.65
C GLN A 217 1.82 14.69 2.58
N GLY A 218 2.35 15.17 3.71
CA GLY A 218 1.64 16.17 4.53
C GLY A 218 0.25 15.76 5.06
N GLY A 219 0.03 14.46 5.27
CA GLY A 219 -1.26 13.92 5.73
C GLY A 219 -1.58 14.26 7.19
N GLN A 220 -2.87 14.19 7.56
CA GLN A 220 -3.31 14.39 8.94
C GLN A 220 -2.86 13.24 9.86
N TYR A 221 -2.61 13.57 11.14
CA TYR A 221 -2.18 12.60 12.15
C TYR A 221 -3.33 11.65 12.53
N SER A 222 -3.22 10.37 12.16
CA SER A 222 -4.07 9.30 12.68
C SER A 222 -3.46 8.65 13.94
N LEU A 223 -4.30 8.00 14.74
CA LEU A 223 -3.85 7.20 15.89
C LEU A 223 -2.86 6.11 15.45
N ASP A 224 -3.11 5.48 14.30
CA ASP A 224 -2.24 4.45 13.73
C ASP A 224 -0.88 5.02 13.31
N ALA A 225 -0.84 6.23 12.75
CA ALA A 225 0.41 6.93 12.45
C ALA A 225 1.21 7.26 13.72
N CYS A 226 0.53 7.59 14.82
CA CYS A 226 1.16 7.82 16.12
C CYS A 226 1.69 6.52 16.77
N LEU A 227 0.95 5.41 16.65
CA LEU A 227 1.33 4.10 17.21
C LEU A 227 2.50 3.47 16.43
N ALA A 228 2.49 3.59 15.10
CA ALA A 228 3.59 3.15 14.24
C ALA A 228 4.91 3.87 14.58
N HIS A 229 4.85 5.17 14.93
CA HIS A 229 6.03 5.97 15.31
C HIS A 229 6.61 5.57 16.68
N ARG A 230 5.77 5.06 17.60
CA ARG A 230 6.20 4.64 18.94
C ARG A 230 6.65 3.17 19.04
N GLY A 231 6.75 2.45 17.93
CA GLY A 231 7.16 1.04 17.92
C GLY A 231 6.17 0.08 18.58
N PHE A 232 4.92 0.51 18.79
CA PHE A 232 3.86 -0.36 19.29
C PHE A 232 3.17 -1.01 18.09
N VAL A 233 3.75 -2.12 17.62
CA VAL A 233 3.00 -3.10 16.83
C VAL A 233 1.94 -3.68 17.77
N GLN A 234 0.66 -3.39 17.51
CA GLN A 234 -0.42 -4.19 18.08
C GLN A 234 -0.23 -5.61 17.57
N VAL A 235 0.28 -6.48 18.43
CA VAL A 235 0.16 -7.93 18.26
C VAL A 235 -1.34 -8.21 18.40
N ALA A 236 -1.96 -8.63 17.29
CA ALA A 236 -3.33 -9.10 17.30
C ALA A 236 -3.42 -10.39 18.14
N ASP A 237 -4.45 -10.48 18.98
CA ASP A 237 -4.89 -11.76 19.57
C ASP A 237 -5.42 -12.73 18.50
#